data_AF-A0A0H5NEV0-F1
#
_entry.id   AF-A0A0H5NEV0-F1
#
_cell.length_a   1.000
_cell.length_b   1.000
_cell.length_c   1.000
_cell.angle_alpha   90.00
_cell.angle_beta   90.00
_cell.angle_gamma   90.00
#
_symmetry.space_group_name_H-M   'P 1'
#
loop_
_entity.id
_entity.type
_entity.pdbx_description
1 polymer ?
#
loop_
_entity_poly.entity_id
_entity_poly.type
_entity_poly.pdbx_seq_one_letter_code
_entity_poly.pdbx_strand_id
1 'polypeptide(L)'
;MSAVWFTSDLHIGHTNVARSRAFRDVADHDQALAESWDRLIGPRDQVWVLGDISLGGHRAEAAALQWILGRPGIKHLVTGNHDGCHPMHREAHREQRVYLEAFASVQQTAVRRINGHRVLLSHFPFRDDPDGDHTPEIRYPEWRMPDTGQWLLHGHTHSPLPIRGRQIHVGVDAHGLRPVPLAWIENHVRPATSADPNHPQKD
;
A
#
# COMPACT_ATOMS: atom_id res chain seq x y z
N MET A 1 -9.99 -12.28 -17.77
CA MET A 1 -8.58 -11.93 -17.51
C MET A 1 -8.47 -11.49 -16.05
N SER A 2 -7.38 -11.81 -15.35
CA SER A 2 -7.16 -11.31 -13.98
C SER A 2 -6.66 -9.87 -14.01
N ALA A 3 -7.28 -8.98 -13.24
CA ALA A 3 -6.85 -7.60 -13.08
C ALA A 3 -5.79 -7.48 -11.96
N VAL A 4 -5.12 -6.32 -11.91
CA VAL A 4 -4.20 -5.97 -10.82
C VAL A 4 -4.65 -4.68 -10.16
N TRP A 5 -4.66 -4.69 -8.84
CA TRP A 5 -5.13 -3.60 -7.98
C TRP A 5 -4.06 -3.24 -6.96
N PHE A 6 -4.14 -2.01 -6.45
CA PHE A 6 -3.26 -1.49 -5.40
C PHE A 6 -4.09 -0.81 -4.32
N THR A 7 -3.67 -0.91 -3.07
CA THR A 7 -4.28 -0.19 -1.96
C THR A 7 -3.29 -0.08 -0.81
N SER A 8 -3.57 0.74 0.20
CA SER A 8 -2.74 0.92 1.39
C SER A 8 -3.57 1.57 2.50
N ASP A 9 -3.04 1.55 3.73
CA ASP A 9 -3.54 2.33 4.85
C ASP A 9 -4.97 1.93 5.23
N LEU A 10 -5.29 0.63 5.18
CA LEU A 10 -6.64 0.15 5.46
C LEU A 10 -7.03 0.45 6.91
N HIS A 11 -6.09 0.31 7.85
CA HIS A 11 -6.31 0.60 9.26
C HIS A 11 -7.60 -0.02 9.83
N ILE A 12 -7.84 -1.29 9.50
CA ILE A 12 -8.97 -2.08 10.00
C ILE A 12 -8.94 -2.09 11.52
N GLY A 13 -10.08 -1.87 12.16
CA GLY A 13 -10.17 -1.82 13.61
C GLY A 13 -9.74 -0.50 14.27
N HIS A 14 -9.22 0.48 13.52
CA HIS A 14 -8.57 1.64 14.12
C HIS A 14 -9.51 2.84 14.33
N THR A 15 -9.88 3.10 15.59
CA THR A 15 -10.86 4.14 15.97
C THR A 15 -10.47 5.55 15.51
N ASN A 16 -9.21 5.95 15.64
CA ASN A 16 -8.80 7.32 15.30
C ASN A 16 -8.82 7.56 13.79
N VAL A 17 -8.42 6.56 12.99
CA VAL A 17 -8.50 6.65 11.53
C VAL A 17 -9.93 6.60 11.03
N ALA A 18 -10.79 5.78 11.63
CA ALA A 18 -12.23 5.80 11.32
C ALA A 18 -12.82 7.22 11.52
N ARG A 19 -12.48 7.86 12.65
CA ARG A 19 -12.93 9.24 12.93
C ARG A 19 -12.33 10.27 11.97
N SER A 20 -11.04 10.19 11.61
CA SER A 20 -10.43 11.12 10.66
C SER A 20 -11.04 11.01 9.26
N ARG A 21 -11.52 9.81 8.90
CA ARG A 21 -12.31 9.53 7.69
C ARG A 21 -13.80 9.85 7.83
N ALA A 22 -14.19 10.55 8.89
CA ALA A 22 -15.56 10.98 9.18
C ALA A 22 -16.58 9.83 9.41
N PHE A 23 -16.12 8.65 9.83
CA PHE A 23 -17.00 7.59 10.29
C PHE A 23 -17.36 7.75 11.78
N ARG A 24 -18.59 7.33 12.12
CA ARG A 24 -19.09 7.39 13.50
C ARG A 24 -18.43 6.33 14.39
N ASP A 25 -18.21 5.14 13.83
CA ASP A 25 -17.56 4.03 14.49
C ASP A 25 -16.71 3.21 13.51
N VAL A 26 -15.95 2.27 14.09
CA VAL A 26 -15.03 1.39 13.37
C VAL A 26 -15.78 0.39 12.48
N ALA A 27 -16.98 -0.04 12.88
CA ALA A 27 -17.74 -1.03 12.13
C ALA A 27 -18.21 -0.44 10.79
N ASP A 28 -18.75 0.79 10.80
CA ASP A 28 -19.14 1.52 9.59
C ASP A 28 -17.94 1.74 8.65
N HIS A 29 -16.77 2.08 9.21
CA HIS A 29 -15.53 2.27 8.46
C HIS A 29 -15.04 0.98 7.78
N ASP A 30 -14.90 -0.10 8.55
CA ASP A 30 -14.40 -1.37 8.06
C ASP A 30 -15.37 -1.99 7.05
N GLN A 31 -16.68 -1.77 7.22
CA GLN A 31 -17.72 -2.19 6.29
C GLN A 31 -17.65 -1.40 4.96
N ALA A 32 -17.44 -0.09 5.00
CA ALA A 32 -17.32 0.72 3.78
C ALA A 32 -16.10 0.31 2.93
N LEU A 33 -14.97 0.01 3.57
CA LEU A 33 -13.79 -0.56 2.91
C LEU A 33 -14.11 -1.93 2.29
N ALA A 34 -14.82 -2.78 3.02
CA ALA A 34 -15.22 -4.11 2.57
C ALA A 34 -16.13 -4.05 1.34
N GLU A 35 -17.16 -3.22 1.36
CA GLU A 35 -18.09 -3.03 0.23
C GLU A 35 -17.38 -2.52 -1.01
N SER A 36 -16.46 -1.58 -0.84
CA SER A 36 -15.66 -1.03 -1.91
C SER A 36 -14.75 -2.10 -2.54
N TRP A 37 -14.05 -2.87 -1.71
CA TRP A 37 -13.16 -3.96 -2.14
C TRP A 37 -13.94 -5.06 -2.86
N ASP A 38 -14.97 -5.62 -2.20
CA ASP A 38 -15.71 -6.79 -2.68
C ASP A 38 -16.45 -6.52 -3.99
N ARG A 39 -16.88 -5.28 -4.20
CA ARG A 39 -17.54 -4.86 -5.45
C ARG A 39 -16.56 -4.78 -6.62
N LEU A 40 -15.30 -4.45 -6.38
CA LEU A 40 -14.33 -4.14 -7.43
C LEU A 40 -13.41 -5.33 -7.78
N ILE A 41 -13.09 -6.16 -6.80
CA ILE A 41 -12.02 -7.16 -6.92
C ILE A 41 -12.62 -8.55 -7.13
N GLY A 42 -12.24 -9.19 -8.23
CA GLY A 42 -12.58 -10.58 -8.50
C GLY A 42 -11.69 -11.58 -7.73
N PRO A 43 -12.13 -12.83 -7.53
CA PRO A 43 -11.38 -13.84 -6.77
C PRO A 43 -10.03 -14.23 -7.39
N ARG A 44 -9.82 -13.96 -8.68
CA ARG A 44 -8.58 -14.25 -9.42
C ARG A 44 -7.70 -13.02 -9.65
N ASP A 45 -8.14 -11.84 -9.21
CA ASP A 45 -7.37 -10.61 -9.37
C ASP A 45 -6.21 -10.60 -8.38
N GLN A 46 -5.13 -9.89 -8.72
CA GLN A 46 -4.03 -9.64 -7.78
C GLN A 46 -4.23 -8.31 -7.10
N VAL A 47 -3.98 -8.26 -5.79
CA VAL A 47 -4.09 -7.03 -5.00
C VAL A 47 -2.79 -6.80 -4.25
N TRP A 48 -2.12 -5.69 -4.55
CA TRP A 48 -0.95 -5.24 -3.83
C TRP A 48 -1.39 -4.30 -2.70
N VAL A 49 -1.23 -4.75 -1.46
CA VAL A 49 -1.52 -3.97 -0.25
C VAL A 49 -0.21 -3.38 0.24
N LEU A 50 -0.07 -2.05 0.19
CA LEU A 50 1.17 -1.34 0.52
C LEU A 50 1.16 -0.88 1.98
N GLY A 51 0.82 -1.80 2.89
CA GLY A 51 1.07 -1.65 4.31
C GLY A 51 -0.07 -1.06 5.14
N ASP A 52 0.16 -1.07 6.45
CA ASP A 52 -0.71 -0.51 7.49
C ASP A 52 -2.13 -1.08 7.46
N ILE A 53 -2.22 -2.41 7.62
CA ILE A 53 -3.53 -3.10 7.62
C ILE A 53 -4.35 -2.79 8.87
N SER A 54 -3.71 -2.50 10.00
CA SER A 54 -4.34 -2.35 11.33
C SER A 54 -3.42 -1.59 12.29
N LEU A 55 -3.97 -1.15 13.42
CA LEU A 55 -3.20 -0.65 14.56
C LEU A 55 -3.88 -1.10 15.86
N GLY A 56 -3.12 -1.64 16.82
CA GLY A 56 -3.66 -2.04 18.12
C GLY A 56 -3.10 -3.32 18.75
N GLY A 57 -1.94 -3.80 18.28
CA GLY A 57 -1.29 -5.02 18.79
C GLY A 57 -1.91 -6.32 18.26
N HIS A 58 -1.43 -7.46 18.76
CA HIS A 58 -1.71 -8.78 18.18
C HIS A 58 -3.20 -9.12 17.98
N ARG A 59 -4.08 -8.72 18.90
CA ARG A 59 -5.53 -9.00 18.76
C ARG A 59 -6.16 -8.22 17.60
N ALA A 60 -5.81 -6.94 17.47
CA ALA A 60 -6.29 -6.08 16.39
C ALA A 60 -5.70 -6.52 15.04
N GLU A 61 -4.43 -6.93 15.05
CA GLU A 61 -3.75 -7.46 13.87
C GLU A 61 -4.38 -8.77 13.40
N ALA A 62 -4.63 -9.72 14.31
CA ALA A 62 -5.30 -10.98 13.98
C ALA A 62 -6.70 -10.76 13.40
N ALA A 63 -7.48 -9.83 13.98
CA ALA A 63 -8.80 -9.49 13.46
C ALA A 63 -8.71 -8.88 12.04
N ALA A 64 -7.75 -8.00 11.80
CA ALA A 64 -7.53 -7.41 10.49
C ALA A 64 -7.04 -8.43 9.45
N LEU A 65 -6.20 -9.38 9.84
CA LEU A 65 -5.78 -10.47 8.96
C LEU A 65 -6.96 -11.38 8.58
N GLN A 66 -7.86 -11.67 9.52
CA GLN A 66 -9.11 -12.39 9.20
C GLN A 66 -10.02 -11.57 8.27
N TRP A 67 -10.12 -10.26 8.48
CA TRP A 67 -10.84 -9.37 7.58
C TRP A 67 -10.27 -9.44 6.16
N ILE A 68 -8.94 -9.31 6.00
CA ILE A 68 -8.25 -9.41 4.71
C ILE A 68 -8.45 -10.77 4.06
N LEU A 69 -8.29 -11.85 4.83
CA LEU A 69 -8.44 -13.22 4.33
C LEU A 69 -9.83 -13.43 3.71
N GLY A 70 -10.87 -12.89 4.33
CA GLY A 70 -12.25 -12.98 3.87
C GLY A 70 -12.62 -12.11 2.66
N ARG A 71 -11.72 -11.27 2.12
CA ARG A 71 -11.96 -10.46 0.91
C ARG A 71 -11.60 -11.24 -0.37
N PRO A 72 -12.14 -10.93 -1.56
CA PRO A 72 -11.69 -11.54 -2.81
C PRO A 72 -10.28 -11.08 -3.21
N GLY A 73 -9.67 -11.84 -4.12
CA GLY A 73 -8.37 -11.55 -4.72
C GLY A 73 -7.20 -12.27 -4.05
N ILE A 74 -6.13 -12.44 -4.82
CA ILE A 74 -4.83 -12.95 -4.39
C ILE A 74 -4.03 -11.75 -3.89
N LYS A 75 -3.81 -11.65 -2.57
CA LYS A 75 -3.21 -10.47 -1.95
C LYS A 75 -1.71 -10.63 -1.74
N HIS A 76 -0.95 -9.57 -2.00
CA HIS A 76 0.48 -9.45 -1.75
C HIS A 76 0.72 -8.24 -0.84
N LEU A 77 1.41 -8.44 0.27
CA LEU A 77 1.70 -7.37 1.23
C LEU A 77 3.10 -6.79 0.99
N VAL A 78 3.14 -5.46 0.84
CA VAL A 78 4.34 -4.65 1.02
C VAL A 78 4.19 -3.95 2.37
N THR A 79 4.92 -4.43 3.38
CA THR A 79 4.67 -4.11 4.80
C THR A 79 4.82 -2.62 5.11
N GLY A 80 3.93 -2.08 5.93
CA GLY A 80 3.99 -0.73 6.50
C GLY A 80 4.44 -0.71 7.96
N ASN A 81 4.67 0.48 8.52
CA ASN A 81 5.20 0.61 9.88
C ASN A 81 4.27 0.09 10.98
N HIS A 82 2.98 0.00 10.72
CA HIS A 82 2.01 -0.55 11.68
C HIS A 82 1.80 -2.06 11.54
N ASP A 83 2.37 -2.69 10.53
CA ASP A 83 2.32 -4.14 10.38
C ASP A 83 3.36 -4.80 11.29
N GLY A 84 2.96 -5.69 12.19
CA GLY A 84 3.87 -6.35 13.14
C GLY A 84 4.98 -7.15 12.47
N CYS A 85 4.78 -7.59 11.22
CA CYS A 85 5.79 -8.27 10.41
C CYS A 85 6.79 -7.33 9.71
N HIS A 86 6.65 -6.01 9.85
CA HIS A 86 7.64 -5.06 9.33
C HIS A 86 8.94 -5.14 10.15
N PRO A 87 10.13 -5.32 9.53
CA PRO A 87 11.41 -5.51 10.24
C PRO A 87 11.89 -4.38 11.16
N MET A 88 11.17 -3.26 11.23
CA MET A 88 11.38 -2.27 12.28
C MET A 88 10.95 -2.77 13.67
N HIS A 89 10.07 -3.78 13.71
CA HIS A 89 9.63 -4.41 14.93
C HIS A 89 10.57 -5.56 15.29
N ARG A 90 11.02 -5.59 16.55
CA ARG A 90 12.01 -6.56 17.05
C ARG A 90 11.65 -8.03 16.74
N GLU A 91 10.36 -8.37 16.82
CA GLU A 91 9.87 -9.74 16.64
C GLU A 91 9.24 -10.00 15.26
N ALA A 92 9.45 -9.10 14.28
CA ALA A 92 8.85 -9.19 12.94
C ALA A 92 9.08 -10.52 12.22
N HIS A 93 10.27 -11.12 12.42
CA HIS A 93 10.64 -12.42 11.87
C HIS A 93 9.74 -13.57 12.36
N ARG A 94 9.06 -13.41 13.51
CA ARG A 94 8.07 -14.35 14.04
C ARG A 94 6.68 -14.10 13.47
N GLU A 95 6.32 -12.83 13.32
CA GLU A 95 4.99 -12.40 12.86
C GLU A 95 4.77 -12.63 11.36
N GLN A 96 5.83 -12.60 10.54
CA GLN A 96 5.70 -12.78 9.08
C GLN A 96 4.91 -14.03 8.69
N ARG A 97 5.09 -15.13 9.42
CA ARG A 97 4.37 -16.38 9.17
C ARG A 97 2.85 -16.24 9.34
N VAL A 98 2.41 -15.44 10.31
CA VAL A 98 0.98 -15.18 10.57
C VAL A 98 0.38 -14.38 9.41
N TYR A 99 1.11 -13.39 8.91
CA TYR A 99 0.68 -12.62 7.74
C TYR A 99 0.58 -13.48 6.46
N LEU A 100 1.47 -14.45 6.27
CA LEU A 100 1.42 -15.39 5.14
C LEU A 100 0.19 -16.29 5.14
N GLU A 101 -0.58 -16.37 6.24
CA GLU A 101 -1.87 -17.07 6.25
C GLU A 101 -2.97 -16.29 5.51
N ALA A 102 -2.85 -14.95 5.41
CA ALA A 102 -3.79 -14.08 4.71
C ALA A 102 -3.28 -13.56 3.35
N PHE A 103 -1.96 -13.56 3.14
CA PHE A 103 -1.29 -13.02 1.96
C PHE A 103 -0.48 -14.09 1.23
N ALA A 104 -0.55 -14.08 -0.10
CA ALA A 104 0.24 -14.96 -0.98
C ALA A 104 1.73 -14.61 -0.96
N SER A 105 2.09 -13.38 -0.60
CA SER A 105 3.47 -12.99 -0.30
C SER A 105 3.52 -11.82 0.68
N VAL A 106 4.63 -11.71 1.42
CA VAL A 106 4.93 -10.62 2.35
C VAL A 106 6.37 -10.17 2.10
N GLN A 107 6.56 -8.88 1.83
CA GLN A 107 7.88 -8.28 1.58
C GLN A 107 7.91 -6.82 2.05
N GLN A 108 9.11 -6.25 2.22
CA GLN A 108 9.25 -4.83 2.59
C GLN A 108 9.10 -3.90 1.39
N THR A 109 9.59 -4.32 0.23
CA THR A 109 9.51 -3.59 -1.03
C THR A 109 9.26 -4.57 -2.16
N ALA A 110 8.65 -4.08 -3.23
CA ALA A 110 8.46 -4.85 -4.45
C ALA A 110 8.72 -3.98 -5.68
N VAL A 111 8.73 -4.64 -6.83
CA VAL A 111 8.92 -3.97 -8.12
C VAL A 111 7.90 -4.50 -9.09
N ARG A 112 7.29 -3.61 -9.87
CA ARG A 112 6.50 -3.98 -11.05
C ARG A 112 7.00 -3.25 -12.27
N ARG A 113 6.84 -3.87 -13.44
CA ARG A 113 7.01 -3.19 -14.72
C ARG A 113 5.67 -2.61 -15.13
N ILE A 114 5.60 -1.29 -15.32
CA ILE A 114 4.40 -0.57 -15.75
C ILE A 114 4.83 0.38 -16.87
N ASN A 115 4.21 0.26 -18.05
CA ASN A 115 4.54 1.07 -19.23
C ASN A 115 6.04 1.17 -19.55
N GLY A 116 6.77 0.06 -19.38
CA GLY A 116 8.21 -0.02 -19.65
C GLY A 116 9.11 0.49 -18.51
N HIS A 117 8.56 1.19 -17.51
CA HIS A 117 9.30 1.65 -16.34
C HIS A 117 9.42 0.56 -15.28
N ARG A 118 10.53 0.62 -14.52
CA ARG A 118 10.68 -0.09 -13.25
C ARG A 118 10.01 0.75 -12.16
N VAL A 119 8.84 0.33 -11.71
CA VAL A 119 8.07 1.00 -10.66
C VAL A 119 8.30 0.30 -9.32
N LEU A 120 8.80 1.05 -8.34
CA LEU A 120 9.00 0.61 -6.97
C LEU A 120 7.66 0.59 -6.23
N LEU A 121 7.51 -0.36 -5.32
CA LEU A 121 6.41 -0.42 -4.35
C LEU A 121 7.04 -0.41 -2.96
N SER A 122 6.62 0.52 -2.12
CA SER A 122 6.98 0.64 -0.70
C SER A 122 5.80 1.23 0.04
N HIS A 123 5.61 0.91 1.31
CA HIS A 123 4.62 1.63 2.10
C HIS A 123 5.00 3.12 2.24
N PHE A 124 6.27 3.41 2.54
CA PHE A 124 6.73 4.78 2.73
C PHE A 124 6.96 5.52 1.40
N PRO A 125 6.75 6.85 1.36
CA PRO A 125 7.21 7.70 0.26
C PRO A 125 8.76 7.74 0.20
N PHE A 126 9.29 8.41 -0.81
CA PHE A 126 10.72 8.65 -0.93
C PHE A 126 11.28 9.40 0.28
N ARG A 127 12.55 9.15 0.56
CA ARG A 127 13.26 9.65 1.74
C ARG A 127 13.19 11.16 1.88
N ASP A 128 13.30 11.88 0.77
CA ASP A 128 13.39 13.34 0.75
C ASP A 128 12.05 14.00 0.40
N ASP A 129 10.92 13.28 0.51
CA ASP A 129 9.58 13.88 0.31
C ASP A 129 9.25 14.85 1.47
N PRO A 130 9.15 16.17 1.20
CA PRO A 130 8.96 17.18 2.23
C PRO A 130 7.55 17.17 2.85
N ASP A 131 6.59 16.47 2.24
CA ASP A 131 5.19 16.40 2.67
C ASP A 131 4.76 14.92 2.84
N GLY A 132 5.72 14.09 3.26
CA GLY A 132 5.53 12.65 3.44
C GLY A 132 4.83 12.25 4.74
N ASP A 133 4.72 13.14 5.73
CA ASP A 133 4.24 12.78 7.07
C ASP A 133 3.21 13.75 7.66
N HIS A 134 2.86 14.82 6.94
CA HIS A 134 2.12 15.99 7.48
C HIS A 134 2.75 16.56 8.77
N THR A 135 4.04 16.30 8.99
CA THR A 135 4.84 16.80 10.10
C THR A 135 6.11 17.49 9.58
N PRO A 136 6.68 18.45 10.34
CA PRO A 136 7.93 19.11 9.96
C PRO A 136 9.12 18.15 9.86
N GLU A 137 9.05 17.02 10.56
CA GLU A 137 10.09 16.00 10.63
C GLU A 137 9.69 14.79 9.80
N ILE A 138 10.63 14.27 9.01
CA ILE A 138 10.46 13.04 8.23
C ILE A 138 10.52 11.85 9.18
N ARG A 139 9.48 11.03 9.20
CA ARG A 139 9.43 9.82 10.02
C ARG A 139 10.03 8.63 9.28
N TYR A 140 10.70 7.77 10.04
CA TYR A 140 11.28 6.50 9.57
C TYR A 140 12.27 6.67 8.40
N PRO A 141 13.20 7.65 8.44
CA PRO A 141 14.10 7.93 7.32
C PRO A 141 14.98 6.72 6.92
N GLU A 142 15.26 5.80 7.84
CA GLU A 142 15.99 4.55 7.60
C GLU A 142 15.19 3.51 6.79
N TRP A 143 13.87 3.65 6.72
CA TRP A 143 12.97 2.77 5.97
C TRP A 143 12.44 3.40 4.67
N ARG A 144 12.82 4.66 4.39
CA ARG A 144 12.48 5.34 3.14
C ARG A 144 13.55 5.15 2.09
N MET A 145 13.12 4.73 0.90
CA MET A 145 14.04 4.58 -0.23
C MET A 145 14.49 5.96 -0.73
N PRO A 146 15.76 6.13 -1.13
CA PRO A 146 16.18 7.33 -1.84
C PRO A 146 15.49 7.41 -3.20
N ASP A 147 15.21 8.63 -3.67
CA ASP A 147 14.72 8.84 -5.03
C ASP A 147 15.89 8.69 -6.02
N THR A 148 15.95 7.53 -6.68
CA THR A 148 16.95 7.24 -7.71
C THR A 148 16.43 7.48 -9.13
N GLY A 149 15.40 8.32 -9.30
CA GLY A 149 14.81 8.63 -10.61
C GLY A 149 13.73 7.65 -11.09
N GLN A 150 13.34 6.68 -10.26
CA GLN A 150 12.28 5.71 -10.58
C GLN A 150 10.90 6.20 -10.14
N TRP A 151 9.86 5.56 -10.65
CA TRP A 151 8.50 5.73 -10.14
C TRP A 151 8.30 4.94 -8.84
N LEU A 152 7.46 5.45 -7.95
CA LEU A 152 7.11 4.82 -6.68
C LEU A 152 5.58 4.79 -6.50
N LEU A 153 5.04 3.62 -6.15
CA LEU A 153 3.72 3.51 -5.54
C LEU A 153 3.89 3.43 -4.02
N HIS A 154 3.13 4.23 -3.28
CA HIS A 154 3.24 4.29 -1.82
C HIS A 154 1.93 4.53 -1.06
N GLY A 155 2.00 4.35 0.25
CA GLY A 155 0.96 4.59 1.24
C GLY A 155 1.36 5.70 2.21
N HIS A 156 1.11 5.46 3.49
CA HIS A 156 1.70 6.10 4.67
C HIS A 156 1.24 7.50 4.99
N THR A 157 1.13 8.35 3.97
CA THR A 157 0.98 9.80 4.21
C THR A 157 -0.43 10.17 4.62
N HIS A 158 -1.47 9.35 4.34
CA HIS A 158 -2.89 9.74 4.49
C HIS A 158 -3.26 11.03 3.73
N SER A 159 -2.41 11.47 2.79
CA SER A 159 -2.66 12.65 1.98
C SER A 159 -3.82 12.38 1.01
N PRO A 160 -4.74 13.33 0.81
CA PRO A 160 -5.77 13.21 -0.21
C PRO A 160 -5.20 13.39 -1.63
N LEU A 161 -3.93 13.80 -1.78
CA LEU A 161 -3.29 13.99 -3.08
C LEU A 161 -2.75 12.65 -3.61
N PRO A 162 -3.30 12.13 -4.72
CA PRO A 162 -2.91 10.82 -5.22
C PRO A 162 -1.55 10.81 -5.94
N ILE A 163 -1.01 11.96 -6.33
CA ILE A 163 0.21 12.06 -7.13
C ILE A 163 1.08 13.23 -6.68
N ARG A 164 2.36 12.97 -6.46
CA ARG A 164 3.39 13.98 -6.20
C ARG A 164 4.68 13.62 -6.95
N GLY A 165 4.98 14.33 -8.03
CA GLY A 165 6.15 14.02 -8.86
C GLY A 165 6.08 12.61 -9.44
N ARG A 166 7.09 11.77 -9.18
CA ARG A 166 7.14 10.35 -9.58
C ARG A 166 6.56 9.39 -8.54
N GLN A 167 5.83 9.92 -7.56
CA GLN A 167 5.20 9.15 -6.50
C GLN A 167 3.69 9.14 -6.69
N ILE A 168 3.11 7.96 -6.63
CA ILE A 168 1.67 7.74 -6.69
C ILE A 168 1.23 7.14 -5.37
N HIS A 169 0.41 7.88 -4.63
CA HIS A 169 -0.17 7.43 -3.39
C HIS A 169 -1.36 6.53 -3.69
N VAL A 170 -1.35 5.29 -3.23
CA VAL A 170 -2.42 4.28 -3.39
C VAL A 170 -3.20 4.04 -2.08
N GLY A 171 -3.00 4.90 -1.08
CA GLY A 171 -3.73 4.86 0.18
C GLY A 171 -5.20 5.19 -0.04
N VAL A 172 -6.07 4.55 0.74
CA VAL A 172 -7.52 4.68 0.60
C VAL A 172 -8.03 6.12 0.75
N ASP A 173 -7.31 6.97 1.48
CA ASP A 173 -7.63 8.38 1.69
C ASP A 173 -7.53 9.22 0.39
N ALA A 174 -6.62 8.86 -0.51
CA ALA A 174 -6.45 9.53 -1.81
C ALA A 174 -7.46 9.06 -2.87
N HIS A 175 -8.16 7.94 -2.63
CA HIS A 175 -8.96 7.25 -3.65
C HIS A 175 -10.41 6.98 -3.22
N GLY A 176 -10.90 7.69 -2.20
CA GLY A 176 -12.29 7.57 -1.75
C GLY A 176 -12.64 6.16 -1.29
N LEU A 177 -11.76 5.57 -0.48
CA LEU A 177 -11.90 4.23 0.10
C LEU A 177 -11.90 3.09 -0.90
N ARG A 178 -11.26 3.27 -2.07
CA ARG A 178 -11.24 2.28 -3.15
C ARG A 178 -9.82 1.79 -3.45
N PRO A 179 -9.65 0.49 -3.76
CA PRO A 179 -8.47 0.01 -4.44
C PRO A 179 -8.30 0.69 -5.81
N VAL A 180 -7.05 0.96 -6.18
CA VAL A 180 -6.66 1.61 -7.41
C VAL A 180 -6.36 0.57 -8.49
N PRO A 181 -7.02 0.59 -9.65
CA PRO A 181 -6.73 -0.35 -10.73
C PRO A 181 -5.42 0.00 -11.42
N LEU A 182 -4.67 -1.02 -11.88
CA LEU A 182 -3.45 -0.84 -12.67
C LEU A 182 -3.66 0.10 -13.87
N ALA A 183 -4.80 0.02 -14.55
CA ALA A 183 -5.12 0.90 -15.67
C ALA A 183 -5.10 2.39 -15.29
N TRP A 184 -5.52 2.74 -14.06
CA TRP A 184 -5.42 4.11 -13.57
C TRP A 184 -3.96 4.50 -13.35
N ILE A 185 -3.13 3.61 -12.81
CA ILE A 185 -1.69 3.84 -12.63
C ILE A 185 -0.99 4.03 -13.99
N GLU A 186 -1.32 3.20 -14.98
CA GLU A 186 -0.76 3.26 -16.34
C GLU A 186 -1.06 4.61 -17.02
N ASN A 187 -2.22 5.22 -16.76
CA ASN A 187 -2.53 6.54 -17.31
C ASN A 187 -1.67 7.67 -16.74
N HIS A 188 -1.06 7.48 -15.56
CA HIS A 188 -0.25 8.48 -14.87
C HIS A 188 1.25 8.21 -14.99
N VAL A 189 1.65 6.94 -15.14
CA VAL A 189 3.00 6.53 -15.50
C VAL A 189 3.11 6.52 -17.02
N ARG A 190 3.48 7.66 -17.61
CA ARG A 190 3.68 7.77 -19.08
C ARG A 190 4.66 6.70 -19.56
N PRO A 191 4.53 6.17 -20.79
CA PRO A 191 5.47 5.20 -21.33
C PRO A 191 6.91 5.71 -21.38
N ALA A 192 7.84 4.83 -21.03
CA ALA A 192 9.26 5.09 -21.20
C ALA A 192 9.55 5.30 -22.69
N THR A 193 10.20 6.41 -23.05
CA THR A 193 10.75 6.57 -24.40
C THR A 193 12.03 5.76 -24.52
N SER A 194 12.45 5.40 -25.74
CA SER A 194 13.71 4.68 -25.99
C SER A 194 14.97 5.45 -25.55
N ALA A 195 14.83 6.70 -25.12
CA ALA A 195 15.89 7.56 -24.60
C ALA A 195 15.89 7.65 -23.05
N ASP A 196 15.01 6.91 -22.36
CA ASP A 196 14.97 6.91 -20.89
C ASP A 196 16.23 6.22 -20.33
N PRO A 197 17.11 6.93 -19.60
CA PRO A 197 18.34 6.36 -19.03
C PRO A 197 18.07 5.25 -18.00
N ASN A 198 16.83 5.11 -17.52
CA ASN A 198 16.41 4.05 -16.60
C ASN A 198 15.79 2.83 -17.30
N HIS A 199 15.78 2.78 -18.64
CA HIS A 199 15.43 1.57 -19.39
C HIS A 199 16.61 0.59 -19.32
N PRO A 200 16.52 -0.53 -18.58
CA PRO A 200 17.62 -1.48 -18.57
C PRO A 200 17.79 -2.03 -19.99
N GLN A 201 18.93 -1.74 -20.63
CA GLN A 201 19.36 -2.47 -21.81
C GLN A 201 19.42 -3.94 -21.39
N LYS A 202 18.65 -4.78 -22.10
CA LYS A 202 18.73 -6.22 -21.91
C LYS A 202 20.04 -6.66 -22.58
N ASP A 203 21.02 -7.05 -21.77
CA ASP A 203 22.05 -8.01 -22.17
C ASP A 203 21.47 -9.43 -22.10
#